data_AF-A0A0D0BTE5-F1
#
_entry.id   AF-A0A0D0BTE5-F1
#
_cell.length_a   1.000
_cell.length_b   1.000
_cell.length_c   1.000
_cell.angle_alpha   90.00
_cell.angle_beta   90.00
_cell.angle_gamma   90.00
#
_symmetry.space_group_name_H-M   'P 1'
#
loop_
_entity.id
_entity.type
_entity.pdbx_description
1 polymer ?
#
loop_
_entity_poly.entity_id
_entity_poly.type
_entity_poly.pdbx_seq_one_letter_code
_entity_poly.pdbx_strand_id
1 'polypeptide(L)'
;MAAKHIVAHNIATWGPYKPLAAFAVRIVESRTNVHFSVLIQGGMMYKKFMRELDKLPHQQQSIIRPRLHVIDLTGHDVNPFIPLPEFAAAFEALYSSKPVTCKSTGTVTEGLVRPTLAIIDTPYAPLQVPTVEYSRG
;
A
#
# COMPACT_ATOMS: atom_id res chain seq x y z
N MET A 1 13.58 -14.36 -12.59
CA MET A 1 12.40 -13.53 -12.95
C MET A 1 12.60 -12.14 -12.35
N ALA A 2 12.29 -11.07 -13.09
CA ALA A 2 12.39 -9.71 -12.56
C ALA A 2 11.40 -9.49 -11.40
N ALA A 3 11.81 -8.70 -10.40
CA ALA A 3 10.93 -8.29 -9.30
C ALA A 3 9.82 -7.37 -9.82
N LYS A 4 8.61 -7.54 -9.29
CA LYS A 4 7.44 -6.70 -9.60
C LYS A 4 6.93 -6.08 -8.31
N HIS A 5 6.40 -4.87 -8.41
CA HIS A 5 5.82 -4.17 -7.28
C HIS A 5 4.38 -3.77 -7.60
N ILE A 6 3.46 -4.13 -6.72
CA ILE A 6 2.05 -3.73 -6.72
C ILE A 6 1.84 -2.76 -5.57
N VAL A 7 1.16 -1.65 -5.82
CA VAL A 7 0.72 -0.72 -4.78
C VAL A 7 -0.79 -0.76 -4.70
N ALA A 8 -1.34 -0.78 -3.49
CA ALA A 8 -2.78 -0.67 -3.27
C ALA A 8 -3.09 0.46 -2.30
N HIS A 9 -4.20 1.14 -2.53
CA HIS A 9 -4.71 2.21 -1.68
C HIS A 9 -6.24 2.24 -1.72
N ASN A 10 -6.86 2.22 -0.54
CA ASN A 10 -8.31 2.33 -0.40
C ASN A 10 -8.66 3.51 0.51
N ILE A 11 -9.88 4.00 0.38
CA ILE A 11 -10.52 4.87 1.39
C ILE A 11 -10.34 4.31 2.80
N ALA A 12 -10.16 5.21 3.78
CA ALA A 12 -10.00 4.91 5.22
C ALA A 12 -11.27 4.32 5.89
N THR A 13 -11.89 3.31 5.29
CA THR A 13 -12.98 2.52 5.86
C THR A 13 -12.61 1.04 5.90
N TRP A 14 -13.14 0.32 6.88
CA TRP A 14 -12.71 -1.07 7.09
C TRP A 14 -13.18 -2.04 6.01
N GLY A 15 -14.34 -1.76 5.39
CA GLY A 15 -14.97 -2.62 4.38
C GLY A 15 -14.02 -3.01 3.24
N PRO A 16 -13.33 -2.05 2.59
CA PRO A 16 -12.35 -2.33 1.54
C PRO A 16 -11.02 -2.91 2.05
N TYR A 17 -10.53 -2.50 3.22
CA TYR A 17 -9.22 -2.97 3.73
C TYR A 17 -9.22 -4.44 4.14
N LYS A 18 -10.33 -4.96 4.65
CA LYS A 18 -10.44 -6.37 5.07
C LYS A 18 -10.20 -7.36 3.92
N PRO A 19 -10.92 -7.30 2.78
CA PRO A 19 -10.65 -8.17 1.63
C PRO A 19 -9.29 -7.85 0.99
N LEU A 20 -8.82 -6.60 1.03
CA LEU A 20 -7.50 -6.23 0.54
C LEU A 20 -6.37 -6.95 1.31
N ALA A 21 -6.49 -7.09 2.63
CA ALA A 21 -5.52 -7.83 3.43
C ALA A 21 -5.40 -9.29 2.97
N ALA A 22 -6.54 -9.98 2.82
CA ALA A 22 -6.57 -11.35 2.32
C ALA A 22 -6.01 -11.45 0.89
N PHE A 23 -6.39 -10.52 0.00
CA PHE A 23 -5.91 -10.47 -1.37
C PHE A 23 -4.38 -10.28 -1.44
N ALA A 24 -3.84 -9.30 -0.71
CA ALA A 24 -2.41 -9.00 -0.70
C ALA A 24 -1.61 -10.23 -0.24
N VAL A 25 -2.04 -10.90 0.83
CA VAL A 25 -1.45 -12.16 1.33
C VAL A 25 -1.43 -13.21 0.22
N ARG A 26 -2.58 -13.48 -0.43
CA ARG A 26 -2.66 -14.50 -1.49
C ARG A 26 -1.73 -14.20 -2.66
N ILE A 27 -1.59 -12.94 -3.05
CA ILE A 27 -0.69 -12.53 -4.13
C ILE A 27 0.77 -12.78 -3.76
N VAL A 28 1.21 -12.35 -2.58
CA VAL A 28 2.61 -12.55 -2.19
C VAL A 28 2.93 -14.03 -1.94
N GLU A 29 1.99 -14.82 -1.44
CA GLU A 29 2.17 -16.28 -1.31
C GLU A 29 2.35 -16.98 -2.65
N SER A 30 1.48 -16.68 -3.61
CA SER A 30 1.47 -17.35 -4.92
C SER A 30 2.58 -16.87 -5.85
N ARG A 31 3.18 -15.71 -5.60
CA ARG A 31 4.16 -15.08 -6.49
C ARG A 31 5.39 -14.60 -5.73
N THR A 32 6.43 -15.43 -5.69
CA THR A 32 7.67 -15.15 -4.95
C THR A 32 8.44 -13.91 -5.44
N ASN A 33 8.22 -13.48 -6.68
CA ASN A 33 8.87 -12.31 -7.27
C ASN A 33 8.05 -11.00 -7.16
N VAL A 34 6.96 -11.00 -6.38
CA VAL A 34 6.10 -9.83 -6.19
C VAL A 34 6.30 -9.25 -4.79
N HIS A 35 6.52 -7.94 -4.75
CA HIS A 35 6.34 -7.08 -3.57
C HIS A 35 4.97 -6.40 -3.65
N PHE A 36 4.31 -6.26 -2.51
CA PHE A 36 3.01 -5.66 -2.40
C PHE A 36 3.05 -4.59 -1.32
N SER A 37 2.81 -3.34 -1.67
CA SER A 37 2.72 -2.24 -0.72
C SER A 37 1.28 -1.79 -0.57
N VAL A 38 0.80 -1.72 0.66
CA VAL A 38 -0.51 -1.17 1.00
C VAL A 38 -0.29 0.20 1.65
N LEU A 39 -0.72 1.25 0.96
CA LEU A 39 -0.73 2.61 1.48
C LEU A 39 -2.03 2.81 2.26
N ILE A 40 -1.93 2.74 3.59
CA ILE A 40 -3.05 2.87 4.52
C ILE A 40 -3.13 4.30 5.05
N GLN A 41 -4.34 4.76 5.29
CA GLN A 41 -4.62 6.01 5.99
C GLN A 41 -5.40 5.69 7.26
N GLY A 42 -5.08 6.38 8.34
CA GLY A 42 -5.74 6.18 9.62
C GLY A 42 -5.01 5.16 10.49
N GLY A 43 -4.53 5.59 11.65
CA GLY A 43 -3.86 4.72 12.62
C GLY A 43 -4.73 3.55 13.08
N MET A 44 -6.05 3.74 13.20
CA MET A 44 -6.98 2.66 13.51
C MET A 44 -7.13 1.65 12.37
N MET A 45 -7.15 2.10 11.10
CA MET A 45 -7.20 1.19 9.95
C MET A 45 -5.92 0.38 9.85
N TYR A 46 -4.77 1.02 10.06
CA TYR A 46 -3.47 0.35 10.13
C TYR A 46 -3.49 -0.76 11.20
N LYS A 47 -3.90 -0.45 12.44
CA LYS A 47 -4.01 -1.44 13.52
C LYS A 47 -4.95 -2.59 13.17
N LYS A 48 -6.11 -2.33 12.55
CA LYS A 48 -7.03 -3.38 12.11
C LYS A 48 -6.42 -4.26 11.02
N PHE A 49 -5.73 -3.65 10.06
CA PHE A 49 -5.04 -4.38 8.99
C PHE A 49 -3.95 -5.30 9.55
N MET A 50 -3.10 -4.77 10.43
CA MET A 50 -2.05 -5.56 11.08
C MET A 50 -2.64 -6.72 11.91
N ARG A 51 -3.74 -6.49 12.64
CA ARG A 51 -4.45 -7.56 13.36
C ARG A 51 -4.98 -8.66 12.44
N GLU A 52 -5.35 -8.36 11.19
CA GLU A 52 -5.72 -9.42 10.23
C GLU A 52 -4.48 -10.21 9.79
N LEU A 53 -3.34 -9.55 9.59
CA LEU A 53 -2.08 -10.23 9.26
C LEU A 53 -1.55 -11.09 10.41
N ASP A 54 -1.73 -10.65 11.65
CA ASP A 54 -1.28 -11.37 12.85
C ASP A 54 -2.05 -12.69 13.08
N LYS A 55 -3.21 -12.88 12.43
CA LYS A 55 -3.97 -14.15 12.47
C LYS A 55 -3.34 -15.26 11.64
N LEU A 56 -2.39 -14.94 10.77
CA LEU A 56 -1.72 -15.93 9.94
C LEU A 56 -0.75 -16.76 10.78
N PRO A 57 -0.59 -18.07 10.52
CA PRO A 57 0.45 -18.89 11.13
C PRO A 57 1.85 -18.27 11.00
N HIS A 58 2.70 -18.43 12.02
CA HIS A 58 4.05 -17.83 12.05
C HIS A 58 4.90 -18.18 10.82
N GLN A 59 4.81 -19.42 10.32
CA GLN A 59 5.51 -19.84 9.11
C GLN A 59 5.04 -19.08 7.87
N GLN A 60 3.75 -18.78 7.78
CA GLN A 60 3.21 -17.99 6.68
C GLN A 60 3.67 -16.53 6.80
N GLN A 61 3.68 -15.98 8.02
CA GLN A 61 4.15 -14.62 8.28
C GLN A 61 5.62 -14.42 7.85
N SER A 62 6.52 -15.37 8.14
CA SER A 62 7.93 -15.24 7.75
C SER A 62 8.15 -15.25 6.24
N ILE A 63 7.26 -15.91 5.48
CA ILE A 63 7.29 -15.95 4.01
C ILE A 63 6.79 -14.64 3.39
N ILE A 64 5.75 -14.03 4.00
CA ILE A 64 5.08 -12.85 3.42
C ILE A 64 5.69 -11.52 3.88
N ARG A 65 6.12 -11.39 5.15
CA ARG A 65 6.57 -10.12 5.74
C ARG A 65 7.69 -9.43 4.97
N PRO A 66 8.68 -10.13 4.37
CA PRO A 66 9.71 -9.47 3.56
C PRO A 66 9.18 -8.81 2.27
N ARG A 67 7.96 -9.15 1.83
CA ARG A 67 7.41 -8.74 0.53
C ARG A 67 6.07 -8.03 0.64
N LEU A 68 5.39 -8.09 1.78
CA LEU A 68 4.17 -7.35 2.07
C LEU A 68 4.48 -6.17 2.98
N HIS A 69 4.42 -4.96 2.41
CA HIS A 69 4.71 -3.70 3.09
C HIS A 69 3.40 -3.00 3.41
N VAL A 70 3.13 -2.74 4.68
CA VAL A 70 1.94 -1.98 5.09
C VAL A 70 2.42 -0.65 5.65
N ILE A 71 2.05 0.44 4.97
CA ILE A 71 2.58 1.77 5.23
C ILE A 71 1.42 2.68 5.62
N ASP A 72 1.35 3.04 6.89
CA ASP A 72 0.45 4.09 7.35
C ASP A 72 1.02 5.47 6.97
N LEU A 73 0.29 6.22 6.17
CA LEU A 73 0.70 7.53 5.68
C LEU A 73 0.48 8.65 6.70
N THR A 74 -0.41 8.45 7.68
CA THR A 74 -0.90 9.54 8.54
C THR A 74 -0.48 9.35 9.99
N GLY A 75 -0.46 8.11 10.50
CA GLY A 75 -0.12 7.82 11.89
C GLY A 75 -1.19 8.18 12.91
N HIS A 76 -2.30 8.78 12.45
CA HIS A 76 -3.46 9.18 13.25
C HIS A 76 -4.74 8.98 12.42
N ASP A 77 -5.90 8.94 13.08
CA ASP A 77 -7.18 8.74 12.41
C ASP A 77 -7.55 9.95 11.55
N VAL A 78 -8.07 9.68 10.35
CA VAL A 78 -8.44 10.71 9.36
C VAL A 78 -9.90 10.61 8.96
N ASN A 79 -10.45 11.72 8.45
CA ASN A 79 -11.77 11.70 7.83
C ASN A 79 -11.68 11.07 6.42
N PRO A 80 -12.34 9.93 6.16
CA PRO A 80 -12.25 9.22 4.89
C PRO A 80 -12.83 9.99 3.69
N PHE A 81 -13.59 11.06 3.94
CA PHE A 81 -14.22 11.87 2.89
C PHE A 81 -13.36 13.08 2.48
N ILE A 82 -12.22 13.30 3.12
CA ILE A 82 -11.29 14.39 2.80
C ILE A 82 -10.11 13.80 1.99
N PRO A 83 -9.76 14.39 0.83
CA PRO A 83 -8.58 13.97 0.08
C PRO A 83 -7.32 14.00 0.95
N LEU A 84 -6.50 12.95 0.86
CA LEU A 84 -5.27 12.85 1.64
C LEU A 84 -4.09 13.44 0.87
N PRO A 85 -3.48 14.56 1.32
CA PRO A 85 -2.35 15.17 0.62
C PRO A 85 -1.09 14.27 0.63
N GLU A 86 -0.93 13.42 1.64
CA GLU A 86 0.23 12.54 1.79
C GLU A 86 0.27 11.42 0.73
N PHE A 87 -0.88 11.05 0.14
CA PHE A 87 -0.94 9.95 -0.82
C PHE A 87 -0.09 10.21 -2.06
N ALA A 88 -0.22 11.39 -2.67
CA ALA A 88 0.49 11.72 -3.91
C ALA A 88 2.01 11.66 -3.71
N ALA A 89 2.50 12.27 -2.64
CA ALA A 89 3.93 12.26 -2.30
C ALA A 89 4.45 10.85 -1.99
N ALA A 90 3.69 10.04 -1.24
CA ALA A 90 4.08 8.67 -0.93
C ALA A 90 4.10 7.78 -2.18
N PHE A 91 3.11 7.92 -3.06
CA PHE A 91 3.05 7.19 -4.31
C PHE A 91 4.19 7.58 -5.25
N GLU A 92 4.47 8.88 -5.40
CA GLU A 92 5.60 9.38 -6.19
C GLU A 92 6.94 8.88 -5.64
N ALA A 93 7.09 8.84 -4.32
CA ALA A 93 8.28 8.28 -3.68
C ALA A 93 8.46 6.80 -4.03
N LEU A 94 7.41 5.97 -3.87
CA LEU A 94 7.46 4.56 -4.29
C LEU A 94 7.77 4.41 -5.79
N TYR A 95 7.16 5.25 -6.62
CA TYR A 95 7.36 5.24 -8.08
C TYR A 95 8.79 5.61 -8.49
N SER A 96 9.42 6.50 -7.74
CA SER A 96 10.81 6.90 -7.91
C SER A 96 11.80 6.00 -7.16
N SER A 97 11.34 4.87 -6.62
CA SER A 97 12.14 3.96 -5.77
C SER A 97 12.77 4.66 -4.56
N LYS A 98 12.16 5.74 -4.06
CA LYS A 98 12.58 6.48 -2.88
C LYS A 98 11.97 5.87 -1.61
N PRO A 99 12.61 6.08 -0.44
CA PRO A 99 12.08 5.59 0.83
C PRO A 99 10.71 6.19 1.20
N VAL A 100 9.88 5.39 1.87
CA VAL A 100 8.61 5.84 2.47
C VAL A 100 8.53 5.38 3.91
N THR A 101 8.20 6.30 4.82
CA THR A 101 8.10 6.01 6.26
C THR A 101 6.66 5.69 6.66
N CYS A 102 6.46 4.57 7.32
CA CYS A 102 5.21 4.28 8.03
C CYS A 102 5.11 5.16 9.27
N LYS A 103 4.15 6.09 9.31
CA LYS A 103 3.97 7.02 10.42
C LYS A 103 3.54 6.34 11.72
N SER A 104 2.83 5.20 11.64
CA SER A 104 2.43 4.42 12.83
C SER A 104 3.59 3.74 13.55
N THR A 105 4.68 3.39 12.85
CA THR A 105 5.79 2.60 13.43
C THR A 105 7.16 3.25 13.32
N GLY A 106 7.30 4.30 12.51
CA GLY A 106 8.60 4.87 12.14
C GLY A 106 9.42 3.99 11.18
N THR A 107 8.91 2.82 10.78
CA THR A 107 9.61 1.91 9.87
C THR A 107 9.76 2.54 8.49
N VAL A 108 10.97 2.51 7.95
CA VAL A 108 11.27 3.00 6.60
C VAL A 108 11.24 1.82 5.63
N THR A 109 10.44 1.96 4.58
CA THR A 109 10.42 1.02 3.45
C THR A 109 11.22 1.62 2.30
N GLU A 110 12.27 0.93 1.87
CA GLU A 110 13.18 1.40 0.81
C GLU A 110 13.65 0.24 -0.08
N GLY A 111 14.36 0.57 -1.17
CA GLY A 111 14.92 -0.43 -2.08
C GLY A 111 13.89 -1.21 -2.91
N LEU A 112 12.62 -0.76 -2.92
CA LEU A 112 11.59 -1.37 -3.76
C LEU A 112 11.77 -0.96 -5.21
N VAL A 113 11.51 -1.89 -6.12
CA VAL A 113 11.38 -1.56 -7.54
C VAL A 113 10.16 -0.67 -7.76
N ARG A 114 10.20 0.16 -8.81
CA ARG A 114 9.07 1.00 -9.21
C ARG A 114 7.78 0.15 -9.36
N PRO A 115 6.61 0.63 -8.87
CA PRO A 115 5.34 -0.04 -9.07
C PRO A 115 5.04 -0.25 -10.55
N THR A 116 4.55 -1.43 -10.86
CA THR A 116 4.09 -1.83 -12.20
C THR A 116 2.56 -1.93 -12.29
N LEU A 117 1.89 -1.91 -11.14
CA LEU A 117 0.44 -1.91 -11.00
C LEU A 117 0.05 -1.11 -9.76
N ALA A 118 -1.00 -0.30 -9.90
CA ALA A 118 -1.65 0.40 -8.80
C ALA A 118 -3.13 -0.04 -8.73
N ILE A 119 -3.61 -0.40 -7.54
CA ILE A 119 -5.01 -0.73 -7.25
C ILE A 119 -5.53 0.37 -6.33
N ILE A 120 -6.43 1.22 -6.84
CA ILE A 120 -6.88 2.42 -6.10
C ILE A 120 -8.40 2.40 -6.02
N ASP A 121 -8.93 2.45 -4.79
CA ASP A 121 -10.37 2.55 -4.49
C ASP A 121 -10.65 3.85 -3.72
N THR A 122 -11.16 4.87 -4.41
CA THR A 122 -11.47 6.20 -3.84
C THR A 122 -12.95 6.53 -4.05
N PRO A 123 -13.71 6.88 -2.99
CA PRO A 123 -15.16 7.08 -3.04
C PRO A 123 -15.57 8.34 -3.81
N TYR A 124 -14.67 9.31 -3.93
CA TYR A 124 -14.91 10.60 -4.56
C TYR A 124 -13.57 11.18 -5.06
N ALA A 125 -13.40 11.20 -6.38
CA ALA A 125 -12.83 12.29 -7.19
C ALA A 125 -12.22 11.72 -8.47
N PRO A 126 -12.29 12.45 -9.61
CA PRO A 126 -11.33 12.20 -10.68
C PRO A 126 -9.94 12.24 -10.04
N LEU A 127 -9.21 11.13 -10.17
CA LEU A 127 -7.80 11.07 -9.83
C LEU A 127 -7.14 12.32 -10.45
N GLN A 128 -6.72 13.30 -9.63
CA GLN A 128 -5.69 14.25 -10.06
C GLN A 128 -4.35 13.53 -10.03
N VAL A 129 -4.30 12.36 -10.68
CA VAL A 129 -3.06 11.81 -11.17
C VAL A 129 -2.79 12.66 -12.41
N PRO A 130 -1.67 13.41 -12.49
CA PRO A 130 -1.32 14.09 -13.72
C PRO A 130 -1.36 13.04 -14.83
N THR A 131 -2.27 13.21 -15.79
CA THR A 131 -2.25 12.42 -17.02
C THR A 131 -0.89 12.69 -17.63
N VAL A 132 0.03 11.73 -17.57
CA VAL A 132 1.24 11.79 -18.37
C VAL A 132 0.78 11.56 -19.80
N GLU A 133 0.47 12.65 -20.49
CA GLU A 133 0.23 12.63 -21.93
C GLU A 133 1.51 12.12 -22.58
N TYR A 134 1.47 10.88 -23.04
CA TYR A 134 2.47 10.39 -23.99
C TYR A 134 2.20 11.13 -25.30
N SER A 135 2.86 12.27 -25.50
CA SER A 135 3.06 12.84 -26.82
C SER A 135 3.83 11.83 -27.66
N ARG A 136 3.15 11.14 -28.58
CA ARG A 136 3.80 10.39 -29.66
C ARG A 136 4.45 11.42 -30.59
N GLY A 137 5.73 11.67 -30.36
CA GLY A 137 6.65 12.19 -31.37
C GLY A 137 7.26 11.04 -32.16
#